data_AF-W0JB27-F1
#
_entry.id   AF-W0JB27-F1
#
_cell.length_a   1.000
_cell.length_b   1.000
_cell.length_c   1.000
_cell.angle_alpha   90.00
_cell.angle_beta   90.00
_cell.angle_gamma   90.00
#
_symmetry.space_group_name_H-M   'P 1'
#
loop_
_entity.id
_entity.type
_entity.pdbx_description
1 polymer ?
#
loop_
_entity_poly.entity_id
_entity_poly.type
_entity_poly.pdbx_seq_one_letter_code
_entity_poly.pdbx_strand_id
1 'polypeptide(L)'
;MWKNFLRFVLIFALLALPWPGVKAFSSAYFCILGRIVFGQTGGPREVQFADRNPGNPGEVRATIINWRLMGAGGSGPVRNVDLPPFGLLWRPMALLAALVLATPATWRRRTLALLLGTTVIHVWCFLTLGFILWSESRHVALASLDASGAEIADWAQRVMVFQLSLAVPAVAWLMIFRPFKGQPSVT
;
A
#
# COMPACT_ATOMS: atom_id res chain seq x y z
N MET A 1 -14.01 -25.52 -13.03
CA MET A 1 -12.84 -24.87 -12.37
C MET A 1 -12.05 -23.99 -13.35
N TRP A 2 -11.59 -24.53 -14.48
CA TRP A 2 -10.78 -23.83 -15.50
C TRP A 2 -11.33 -22.48 -15.98
N LYS A 3 -12.65 -22.40 -16.27
CA LYS A 3 -13.30 -21.15 -16.71
C LYS A 3 -13.13 -19.97 -15.75
N ASN A 4 -13.19 -20.21 -14.43
CA ASN A 4 -13.03 -19.15 -13.43
C ASN A 4 -11.56 -18.75 -13.27
N PHE A 5 -10.65 -19.72 -13.41
CA PHE A 5 -9.22 -19.45 -13.43
C PHE A 5 -8.82 -18.56 -14.61
N LEU A 6 -9.25 -18.91 -15.83
CA LEU A 6 -9.00 -18.07 -17.01
C LEU A 6 -9.58 -16.67 -16.86
N ARG A 7 -10.82 -16.55 -16.35
CA ARG A 7 -11.44 -15.26 -16.04
C ARG A 7 -10.59 -14.44 -15.05
N PHE A 8 -10.11 -15.07 -13.98
CA PHE A 8 -9.22 -14.43 -13.03
C PHE A 8 -7.95 -13.92 -13.70
N VAL A 9 -7.25 -14.76 -14.47
CA VAL A 9 -5.99 -14.38 -15.14
C VAL A 9 -6.20 -13.21 -16.08
N LEU A 10 -7.27 -13.23 -16.88
CA LEU A 10 -7.59 -12.15 -17.82
C LEU A 10 -7.92 -10.83 -17.11
N ILE A 11 -8.76 -10.88 -16.06
CA ILE A 11 -9.11 -9.68 -15.29
C ILE A 11 -7.88 -9.13 -14.58
N PHE A 12 -7.09 -9.99 -13.94
CA PHE A 12 -5.87 -9.57 -13.24
C PHE A 12 -4.86 -8.96 -14.21
N ALA A 13 -4.59 -9.61 -15.35
CA ALA A 13 -3.69 -9.08 -16.36
C ALA A 13 -4.15 -7.69 -16.83
N LEU A 14 -5.43 -7.52 -17.11
CA LEU A 14 -6.00 -6.24 -17.54
C LEU A 14 -5.83 -5.13 -16.47
N LEU A 15 -6.08 -5.46 -15.20
CA LEU A 15 -6.00 -4.50 -14.09
C LEU A 15 -4.54 -4.22 -13.65
N ALA A 16 -3.66 -5.21 -13.75
CA ALA A 16 -2.26 -5.11 -13.35
C ALA A 16 -1.38 -4.42 -14.40
N LEU A 17 -1.91 -4.21 -15.61
CA LEU A 17 -1.24 -3.41 -16.62
C LEU A 17 -1.03 -1.97 -16.12
N PRO A 18 0.18 -1.41 -16.27
CA PRO A 18 0.52 -0.13 -15.68
C PRO A 18 0.10 1.03 -16.61
N TRP A 19 -1.22 1.17 -16.81
CA TRP A 19 -1.81 2.22 -17.64
C TRP A 19 -1.37 3.61 -17.16
N PRO A 20 -1.05 4.57 -18.06
CA PRO A 20 -0.61 5.91 -17.67
C PRO A 20 -1.58 6.62 -16.72
N GLY A 21 -2.89 6.54 -17.01
CA GLY A 21 -3.93 7.13 -16.16
C GLY A 21 -4.00 6.50 -14.76
N VAL A 22 -3.80 5.19 -14.67
CA VAL A 22 -3.78 4.46 -13.39
C VAL A 22 -2.54 4.84 -12.58
N LYS A 23 -1.37 4.95 -13.22
CA LYS A 23 -0.14 5.42 -12.55
C LYS A 23 -0.33 6.82 -11.98
N ALA A 24 -0.86 7.75 -12.78
CA ALA A 24 -1.16 9.12 -12.36
C ALA A 24 -2.16 9.16 -11.21
N PHE A 25 -3.28 8.45 -11.34
CA PHE A 25 -4.27 8.35 -10.27
C PHE A 25 -3.66 7.77 -8.99
N SER A 26 -2.92 6.66 -9.09
CA SER A 26 -2.32 6.01 -7.92
C SER A 26 -1.30 6.90 -7.22
N SER A 27 -0.51 7.69 -7.97
CA SER A 27 0.48 8.60 -7.40
C SER A 27 -0.19 9.78 -6.71
N ALA A 28 -1.15 10.44 -7.38
CA ALA A 28 -1.91 11.54 -6.81
C ALA A 28 -2.66 11.11 -5.54
N TYR A 29 -3.36 9.97 -5.58
CA TYR A 29 -4.06 9.41 -4.44
C TYR A 29 -3.13 9.10 -3.27
N PHE A 30 -1.98 8.48 -3.56
CA PHE A 30 -0.98 8.15 -2.55
C PHE A 30 -0.35 9.39 -1.92
N CYS A 31 -0.08 10.43 -2.72
CA CYS A 31 0.38 11.73 -2.22
C CYS A 31 -0.65 12.39 -1.29
N ILE A 32 -1.92 12.44 -1.70
CA ILE A 32 -3.00 13.05 -0.90
C ILE A 32 -3.15 12.33 0.44
N LEU A 33 -3.33 11.01 0.41
CA LEU A 33 -3.51 10.25 1.64
C LEU A 33 -2.23 10.20 2.49
N GLY A 34 -1.05 10.08 1.88
CA GLY A 34 0.22 10.13 2.58
C GLY A 34 0.38 11.43 3.36
N ARG A 35 0.01 12.58 2.76
CA ARG A 35 -0.02 13.87 3.45
C ARG A 35 -1.05 13.91 4.57
N ILE A 36 -2.26 13.39 4.37
CA ILE A 36 -3.29 13.37 5.42
C ILE A 36 -2.84 12.53 6.63
N VAL A 37 -2.23 11.37 6.39
CA VAL A 37 -1.87 10.42 7.46
C VAL A 37 -0.53 10.76 8.12
N PHE A 38 0.46 11.23 7.35
CA PHE A 38 1.84 11.41 7.82
C PHE A 38 2.37 12.83 7.70
N GLY A 39 1.66 13.74 7.02
CA GLY A 39 2.03 15.14 6.88
C GLY A 39 1.79 15.91 8.17
N GLN A 40 2.70 15.76 9.13
CA GLN A 40 2.72 16.58 10.34
C GLN A 40 3.56 17.83 10.10
N THR A 41 2.97 19.01 10.28
CA THR A 41 3.66 20.30 10.24
C THR A 41 3.96 20.78 11.66
N GLY A 42 5.16 21.31 11.90
CA GLY A 42 5.54 21.91 13.19
C GLY A 42 6.03 20.94 14.27
N GLY A 43 6.15 19.65 13.95
CA GLY A 43 6.82 18.66 14.79
C GLY A 43 8.35 18.63 14.58
N PRO A 44 9.10 17.86 15.38
CA PRO A 44 10.53 17.63 15.14
C PRO A 44 10.81 16.85 13.85
N ARG A 45 9.79 16.17 13.32
CA ARG A 45 9.79 15.42 12.07
C ARG A 45 8.67 15.94 11.19
N GLU A 46 9.00 16.24 9.94
CA GLU A 46 8.02 16.50 8.89
C GLU A 46 8.22 15.52 7.74
N VAL A 47 7.11 15.07 7.15
CA VAL A 47 7.12 14.19 5.98
C VAL A 47 6.31 14.84 4.86
N GLN A 48 6.97 15.12 3.75
CA GLN A 48 6.35 15.70 2.57
C GLN A 48 6.25 14.65 1.46
N PHE A 49 5.10 14.57 0.79
CA PHE A 49 4.92 13.69 -0.37
C PHE A 49 4.75 14.52 -1.62
N ALA A 50 5.50 14.20 -2.67
CA ALA A 50 5.37 14.83 -3.97
C ALA A 50 5.64 13.80 -5.08
N ASP A 51 5.13 14.06 -6.28
CA ASP A 51 5.52 13.28 -7.44
C ASP A 51 7.02 13.45 -7.69
N ARG A 52 7.73 12.34 -7.89
CA ARG A 52 9.19 12.36 -8.09
C ARG A 52 9.56 13.08 -9.38
N ASN A 53 8.76 12.87 -10.42
CA ASN A 53 8.92 13.49 -11.72
C ASN A 53 7.56 13.98 -12.23
N PRO A 54 7.29 15.29 -12.22
CA PRO A 54 6.02 15.85 -12.70
C PRO A 54 5.68 15.47 -14.14
N GLY A 55 6.68 15.17 -14.98
CA GLY A 55 6.48 14.74 -16.37
C GLY A 55 6.29 13.23 -16.57
N ASN A 56 6.50 12.42 -15.52
CA ASN A 56 6.35 10.96 -15.59
C ASN A 56 5.67 10.44 -14.32
N PRO A 57 4.33 10.49 -14.27
CA PRO A 57 3.58 10.05 -13.11
C PRO A 57 3.74 8.54 -12.88
N GLY A 58 3.84 8.13 -11.62
CA GLY A 58 3.99 6.72 -11.23
C GLY A 58 4.96 6.48 -10.09
N GLU A 59 5.75 7.49 -9.73
CA GLU A 59 6.69 7.45 -8.62
C GLU A 59 6.47 8.64 -7.70
N VAL A 60 6.38 8.36 -6.40
CA VAL A 60 6.17 9.36 -5.36
C VAL A 60 7.43 9.41 -4.51
N ARG A 61 7.90 10.62 -4.20
CA ARG A 61 8.97 10.85 -3.26
C ARG A 61 8.39 11.29 -1.93
N ALA A 62 8.69 10.54 -0.88
CA ALA A 62 8.51 10.99 0.50
C ALA A 62 9.82 11.63 1.00
N THR A 63 9.75 12.87 1.44
CA THR A 63 10.88 13.64 1.96
C THR A 63 10.72 13.75 3.47
N ILE A 64 11.64 13.17 4.23
CA ILE A 64 11.65 13.19 5.69
C ILE A 64 12.65 14.26 6.14
N ILE A 65 12.17 15.23 6.91
CA ILE A 65 12.93 16.38 7.38
C ILE A 65 13.02 16.31 8.91
N ASN A 66 14.23 16.42 9.46
CA ASN A 66 14.44 16.56 10.90
C ASN A 66 14.69 18.04 11.25
N TRP A 67 13.63 18.73 11.67
CA TRP A 67 13.68 20.15 11.97
C TRP A 67 14.60 20.51 13.14
N ARG A 68 14.89 19.56 14.05
CA ARG A 68 15.83 19.80 15.17
C ARG A 68 17.28 19.95 14.73
N LEU A 69 17.62 19.41 13.56
CA LEU A 69 18.98 19.44 13.00
C LEU A 69 19.09 20.41 11.82
N MET A 70 18.05 21.19 11.54
CA MET A 70 18.09 22.23 10.53
C MET A 70 18.81 23.46 11.08
N GLY A 71 19.85 23.90 10.39
CA GLY A 71 20.51 25.17 10.68
C GLY A 71 19.65 26.37 10.27
N ALA A 72 20.05 27.57 10.71
CA ALA A 72 19.32 28.82 10.42
C ALA A 72 19.15 29.10 8.91
N GLY A 73 20.02 28.57 8.06
CA GLY A 73 19.92 28.67 6.60
C GLY A 73 19.03 27.62 5.93
N GLY A 74 18.30 26.79 6.70
CA GLY A 74 17.47 25.70 6.17
C GLY A 74 18.25 24.47 5.70
N SER A 75 19.57 24.44 5.91
CA SER A 75 20.42 23.29 5.64
C SER A 75 20.37 22.29 6.79
N GLY A 76 20.21 21.01 6.49
CA GLY A 76 20.28 19.95 7.48
C GLY A 76 20.00 18.58 6.86
N PRO A 77 19.93 17.51 7.68
CA PRO A 77 19.71 16.17 7.20
C PRO A 77 18.28 16.00 6.65
N VAL A 78 18.20 15.63 5.38
CA VAL A 78 16.95 15.30 4.68
C VAL A 78 17.09 13.91 4.08
N ARG A 79 16.05 13.08 4.21
CA ARG A 79 15.99 11.76 3.60
C ARG A 79 14.87 11.68 2.57
N ASN A 80 15.25 11.35 1.34
CA ASN A 80 14.31 11.08 0.25
C ASN A 80 14.08 9.58 0.15
N VAL A 81 12.81 9.18 0.14
CA VAL A 81 12.36 7.80 -0.03
C VAL A 81 11.51 7.76 -1.29
N ASP A 82 12.04 7.12 -2.34
CA ASP A 82 11.31 6.93 -3.59
C ASP A 82 10.40 5.71 -3.43
N LEU A 83 9.09 5.93 -3.60
CA LEU A 83 8.04 4.95 -3.41
C LEU A 83 7.37 4.66 -4.76
N PRO A 84 7.04 3.39 -5.06
CA PRO A 84 6.25 3.03 -6.23
C PRO A 84 4.76 2.78 -5.85
N PRO A 85 3.88 3.81 -5.82
CA PRO A 85 2.46 3.65 -5.47
C PRO A 85 1.75 2.55 -6.25
N PHE A 86 2.09 2.38 -7.54
CA PHE A 86 1.50 1.34 -8.36
C PHE A 86 1.78 -0.06 -7.79
N GLY A 87 3.00 -0.31 -7.32
CA GLY A 87 3.39 -1.58 -6.72
C GLY A 87 2.81 -1.77 -5.33
N LEU A 88 2.84 -0.72 -4.50
CA LEU A 88 2.43 -0.79 -3.09
C LEU A 88 0.91 -0.80 -2.92
N LEU A 89 0.18 -0.02 -3.69
CA LEU A 89 -1.26 0.16 -3.52
C LEU A 89 -2.07 -0.52 -4.63
N TRP A 90 -1.72 -0.24 -5.90
CA TRP A 90 -2.58 -0.66 -7.01
C TRP A 90 -2.54 -2.18 -7.27
N ARG A 91 -1.36 -2.80 -7.27
CA ARG A 91 -1.25 -4.25 -7.53
C ARG A 91 -2.04 -5.11 -6.53
N PRO A 92 -1.96 -4.91 -5.20
CA PRO A 92 -2.81 -5.63 -4.24
C PRO A 92 -4.31 -5.43 -4.50
N MET A 93 -4.71 -4.20 -4.83
CA MET A 93 -6.09 -3.84 -5.15
C MET A 93 -6.58 -4.55 -6.42
N ALA A 94 -5.77 -4.57 -7.47
CA ALA A 94 -6.03 -5.28 -8.71
C ALA A 94 -6.17 -6.79 -8.48
N LEU A 95 -5.31 -7.37 -7.63
CA LEU A 95 -5.38 -8.78 -7.25
C LEU A 95 -6.70 -9.10 -6.52
N LEU A 96 -7.07 -8.30 -5.51
CA LEU A 96 -8.34 -8.45 -4.80
C LEU A 96 -9.52 -8.33 -5.76
N ALA A 97 -9.54 -7.30 -6.60
CA ALA A 97 -10.63 -7.08 -7.55
C ALA A 97 -10.76 -8.26 -8.53
N ALA A 98 -9.65 -8.77 -9.05
CA ALA A 98 -9.66 -9.94 -9.93
C ALA A 98 -10.20 -11.19 -9.22
N LEU A 99 -9.79 -11.45 -7.98
CA LEU A 99 -10.30 -12.58 -7.19
C LEU A 99 -11.81 -12.46 -6.97
N VAL A 100 -12.29 -11.29 -6.52
CA VAL A 100 -13.72 -11.07 -6.23
C VAL A 100 -14.57 -11.16 -7.50
N LEU A 101 -14.14 -10.55 -8.61
CA LEU A 101 -14.90 -10.53 -9.86
C LEU A 101 -14.94 -11.92 -10.54
N ALA A 102 -13.86 -12.69 -10.43
CA ALA A 102 -13.81 -14.06 -10.94
C ALA A 102 -14.65 -15.05 -10.12
N THR A 103 -15.00 -14.69 -8.87
CA THR A 103 -15.76 -15.57 -7.96
C THR A 103 -17.24 -15.63 -8.34
N PRO A 104 -17.84 -16.83 -8.50
CA PRO A 104 -19.27 -16.98 -8.79
C PRO A 104 -20.11 -16.71 -7.55
N ALA A 105 -20.36 -15.43 -7.26
CA ALA A 105 -21.17 -14.97 -6.14
C ALA A 105 -22.14 -13.87 -6.58
N THR A 106 -23.16 -13.62 -5.77
CA THR A 106 -24.11 -12.52 -6.00
C THR A 106 -23.39 -11.16 -5.95
N TRP A 107 -23.87 -10.20 -6.75
CA TRP A 107 -23.27 -8.86 -6.81
C TRP A 107 -23.20 -8.16 -5.46
N ARG A 108 -24.23 -8.33 -4.60
CA ARG A 108 -24.22 -7.80 -3.23
C ARG A 108 -23.02 -8.30 -2.42
N ARG A 109 -22.71 -9.60 -2.48
CA ARG A 109 -21.55 -10.19 -1.79
C ARG A 109 -20.24 -9.70 -2.39
N ARG A 110 -20.15 -9.56 -3.72
CA ARG A 110 -18.96 -9.02 -4.40
C ARG A 110 -18.68 -7.58 -3.99
N THR A 111 -19.68 -6.70 -3.99
CA THR A 111 -19.51 -5.29 -3.60
C THR A 111 -19.07 -5.18 -2.15
N LEU A 112 -19.69 -5.94 -1.25
CA LEU A 112 -19.25 -5.98 0.15
C LEU A 112 -17.81 -6.49 0.28
N ALA A 113 -17.45 -7.54 -0.48
CA ALA A 113 -16.10 -8.08 -0.49
C ALA A 113 -15.06 -7.08 -0.97
N LEU A 114 -15.37 -6.35 -2.05
CA LEU A 114 -14.53 -5.28 -2.56
C LEU A 114 -14.37 -4.17 -1.52
N LEU A 115 -15.46 -3.69 -0.92
CA LEU A 115 -15.39 -2.61 0.08
C LEU A 115 -14.54 -3.01 1.28
N LEU A 116 -14.83 -4.14 1.91
CA LEU A 116 -14.09 -4.60 3.09
C LEU A 116 -12.63 -4.92 2.77
N GLY A 117 -12.38 -5.67 1.69
CA GLY A 117 -11.02 -6.03 1.29
C GLY A 117 -10.19 -4.81 0.88
N THR A 118 -10.81 -3.85 0.20
CA THR A 118 -10.17 -2.56 -0.15
C THR A 118 -9.75 -1.82 1.11
N THR A 119 -10.64 -1.68 2.10
CA THR A 119 -10.32 -1.03 3.37
C THR A 119 -9.15 -1.72 4.08
N VAL A 120 -9.15 -3.05 4.15
CA VAL A 120 -8.05 -3.82 4.75
C VAL A 120 -6.73 -3.57 4.02
N ILE A 121 -6.73 -3.60 2.68
CA ILE A 121 -5.52 -3.32 1.89
C ILE A 121 -5.01 -1.91 2.12
N HIS A 122 -5.89 -0.91 2.21
CA HIS A 122 -5.48 0.48 2.49
C HIS A 122 -4.83 0.59 3.87
N VAL A 123 -5.49 0.07 4.91
CA VAL A 123 -4.93 0.06 6.28
C VAL A 123 -3.55 -0.62 6.28
N TRP A 124 -3.43 -1.78 5.65
CA TRP A 124 -2.16 -2.52 5.58
C TRP A 124 -1.08 -1.76 4.80
N CYS A 125 -1.44 -1.12 3.68
CA CYS A 125 -0.55 -0.30 2.89
C CYS A 125 -0.02 0.90 3.70
N PHE A 126 -0.89 1.60 4.44
CA PHE A 126 -0.48 2.72 5.28
C PHE A 126 0.34 2.28 6.49
N LEU A 127 0.03 1.14 7.11
CA LEU A 127 0.90 0.56 8.14
C LEU A 127 2.29 0.25 7.59
N THR A 128 2.36 -0.37 6.41
CA THR A 128 3.63 -0.67 5.72
C THR A 128 4.40 0.60 5.41
N LEU A 129 3.73 1.63 4.89
CA LEU A 129 4.33 2.94 4.63
C LEU A 129 4.85 3.59 5.92
N GLY A 130 4.06 3.59 6.99
CA GLY A 130 4.46 4.13 8.29
C GLY A 130 5.73 3.45 8.80
N PHE A 131 5.82 2.13 8.62
CA PHE A 131 7.00 1.35 8.98
C PHE A 131 8.23 1.70 8.13
N ILE A 132 8.08 1.81 6.81
CA ILE A 132 9.13 2.25 5.89
C ILE A 132 9.64 3.64 6.30
N LEU A 133 8.73 4.59 6.53
CA LEU A 133 9.10 5.96 6.90
C LEU A 133 9.77 6.00 8.27
N TRP A 134 9.35 5.18 9.23
CA TRP A 134 10.01 5.07 10.54
C TRP A 134 11.42 4.49 10.40
N SER A 135 11.58 3.41 9.64
CA SER A 135 12.88 2.80 9.34
C SER A 135 13.83 3.81 8.70
N GLU A 136 13.37 4.56 7.70
CA GLU A 136 14.15 5.58 7.00
C GLU A 136 14.46 6.80 7.87
N SER A 137 13.64 7.09 8.88
CA SER A 137 13.87 8.17 9.83
C SER A 137 15.12 7.94 10.71
N ARG A 138 15.60 6.70 10.81
CA ARG A 138 16.87 6.38 11.51
C ARG A 138 18.07 7.04 10.85
N HIS A 139 18.06 7.18 9.52
CA HIS A 139 19.14 7.79 8.77
C HIS A 139 19.25 9.31 8.94
N VAL A 140 18.24 9.95 9.54
CA VAL A 140 18.24 11.39 9.87
C VAL A 140 18.29 11.63 11.38
N ALA A 141 18.77 10.64 12.14
CA ALA A 141 18.94 10.69 13.58
C ALA A 141 17.64 11.04 14.36
N LEU A 142 16.47 10.71 13.81
CA LEU A 142 15.19 10.87 14.50
C LEU A 142 14.87 9.68 15.43
N ALA A 143 15.48 8.52 15.18
CA ALA A 143 15.34 7.32 16.00
C ALA A 143 16.68 6.58 16.03
N SER A 144 17.13 6.19 17.22
CA SER A 144 18.26 5.28 17.39
C SER A 144 17.72 3.88 17.70
N LEU A 145 18.05 2.91 16.85
CA LEU A 145 17.91 1.49 17.16
C LEU A 145 19.31 0.91 17.33
N ASP A 146 19.43 -0.09 18.20
CA ASP A 146 20.58 -0.98 18.20
C ASP A 146 20.59 -1.86 16.93
N ALA A 147 21.68 -2.59 16.72
CA ALA A 147 21.86 -3.42 15.54
C ALA A 147 20.75 -4.49 15.40
N SER A 148 20.32 -5.08 16.52
CA SER A 148 19.21 -6.04 16.57
C SER A 148 17.88 -5.39 16.18
N GLY A 149 17.57 -4.21 16.71
CA GLY A 149 16.35 -3.47 16.33
C GLY A 149 16.33 -3.11 14.85
N ALA A 150 17.50 -2.81 14.27
CA ALA A 150 17.63 -2.55 12.85
C ALA A 150 17.31 -3.77 11.98
N GLU A 151 17.85 -4.93 12.34
CA GLU A 151 17.62 -6.18 11.61
C GLU A 151 16.14 -6.60 11.67
N ILE A 152 15.53 -6.50 12.86
CA ILE A 152 14.10 -6.78 13.05
C ILE A 152 13.25 -5.85 12.18
N ALA A 153 13.62 -4.58 12.09
CA ALA A 153 12.89 -3.64 11.25
C ALA A 153 12.98 -3.99 9.77
N ASP A 154 14.17 -4.27 9.27
CA ASP A 154 14.36 -4.64 7.87
C ASP A 154 13.63 -5.95 7.53
N TRP A 155 13.62 -6.91 8.45
CA TRP A 155 12.83 -8.14 8.32
C TRP A 155 11.33 -7.86 8.29
N ALA A 156 10.82 -7.06 9.22
CA ALA A 156 9.40 -6.71 9.29
C ALA A 156 8.95 -6.00 8.00
N GLN A 157 9.75 -5.07 7.49
CA GLN A 157 9.47 -4.39 6.22
C GLN A 157 9.36 -5.39 5.06
N ARG A 158 10.29 -6.34 4.94
CA ARG A 158 10.24 -7.39 3.90
C ARG A 158 8.98 -8.24 4.02
N VAL A 159 8.63 -8.67 5.23
CA VAL A 159 7.41 -9.46 5.49
C VAL A 159 6.15 -8.67 5.14
N MET A 160 6.06 -7.40 5.55
CA MET A 160 4.90 -6.55 5.27
C MET A 160 4.71 -6.33 3.77
N VAL A 161 5.79 -6.04 3.02
CA VAL A 161 5.75 -5.88 1.56
C VAL A 161 5.31 -7.18 0.88
N PHE A 162 5.87 -8.32 1.30
CA PHE A 162 5.47 -9.62 0.78
C PHE A 162 3.98 -9.90 1.06
N GLN A 163 3.54 -9.72 2.30
CA GLN A 163 2.15 -9.96 2.70
C GLN A 163 1.16 -9.05 1.95
N LEU A 164 1.51 -7.78 1.74
CA LEU A 164 0.69 -6.83 0.98
C LEU A 164 0.49 -7.28 -0.47
N SER A 165 1.52 -7.86 -1.10
CA SER A 165 1.48 -8.24 -2.51
C SER A 165 0.61 -9.47 -2.82
N LEU A 166 0.42 -10.39 -1.86
CA LEU A 166 -0.21 -11.68 -2.11
C LEU A 166 -1.14 -12.15 -0.98
N ALA A 167 -0.63 -12.20 0.26
CA ALA A 167 -1.31 -12.82 1.37
C ALA A 167 -2.58 -12.05 1.78
N VAL A 168 -2.49 -10.72 1.90
CA VAL A 168 -3.62 -9.89 2.35
C VAL A 168 -4.81 -9.97 1.39
N PRO A 169 -4.65 -9.77 0.05
CA PRO A 169 -5.75 -9.95 -0.88
C PRO A 169 -6.37 -11.35 -0.84
N ALA A 170 -5.55 -12.40 -0.75
CA ALA A 170 -6.02 -13.78 -0.71
C ALA A 170 -6.79 -14.11 0.58
N VAL A 171 -6.28 -13.68 1.74
CA VAL A 171 -6.92 -13.89 3.04
C VAL A 171 -8.22 -13.09 3.13
N ALA A 172 -8.23 -11.83 2.71
CA ALA A 172 -9.44 -11.01 2.66
C ALA A 172 -10.52 -11.68 1.80
N TRP A 173 -10.13 -12.18 0.62
CA TRP A 173 -11.03 -12.95 -0.25
C TRP A 173 -11.57 -14.22 0.43
N LEU A 174 -10.70 -15.03 1.05
CA LEU A 174 -11.11 -16.26 1.75
C LEU A 174 -12.05 -16.00 2.92
N MET A 175 -11.81 -14.95 3.71
CA MET A 175 -12.66 -14.63 4.87
C MET A 175 -14.07 -14.24 4.45
N ILE A 176 -14.23 -13.57 3.31
CA ILE A 176 -15.53 -13.07 2.83
C ILE A 176 -16.33 -14.16 2.10
N PHE A 177 -15.64 -15.06 1.37
CA PHE A 177 -16.29 -16.12 0.60
C PHE A 177 -16.30 -17.49 1.29
N ARG A 178 -15.86 -17.58 2.55
CA ARG A 178 -16.02 -18.81 3.35
C ARG A 178 -17.51 -19.18 3.39
N PRO A 179 -17.89 -20.40 2.97
CA PRO A 179 -19.28 -20.83 3.08
C PRO A 179 -19.65 -20.82 4.56
N PHE A 180 -20.68 -20.03 4.91
CA PHE A 180 -21.30 -20.15 6.23
C PHE A 180 -21.77 -21.60 6.36
N LYS A 181 -21.14 -22.36 7.26
CA LYS A 181 -21.62 -23.68 7.67
C LYS A 181 -23.03 -23.47 8.23
N GLY A 182 -24.07 -23.76 7.44
CA GLY A 182 -25.46 -23.56 7.85
C GLY A 182 -26.44 -23.06 6.80
N GLN A 183 -26.04 -22.75 5.55
CA GLN A 183 -27.05 -22.56 4.51
C GLN A 183 -27.62 -23.93 4.10
N PRO A 184 -28.92 -24.21 4.32
CA PRO A 184 -29.54 -25.43 3.85
C PRO A 184 -29.43 -25.48 2.32
N SER A 185 -29.09 -26.65 1.78
CA SER A 185 -29.09 -26.89 0.35
C SER A 185 -30.51 -26.69 -0.17
N VAL A 186 -30.75 -25.59 -0.87
CA VAL A 186 -31.99 -25.43 -1.65
C VAL A 186 -31.80 -26.29 -2.89
N THR A 187 -32.35 -27.51 -2.82
CA THR A 187 -32.54 -28.42 -3.95
C THR A 187 -33.69 -27.93 -4.82
#